data_AF-E4XPR1-F1
#
_entry.id   AF-E4XPR1-F1
#
_cell.length_a   1.000
_cell.length_b   1.000
_cell.length_c   1.000
_cell.angle_alpha   90.00
_cell.angle_beta   90.00
_cell.angle_gamma   90.00
#
_symmetry.space_group_name_H-M   'P 1'
#
loop_
_entity.id
_entity.type
_entity.pdbx_description
1 polymer ?
#
loop_
_entity_poly.entity_id
_entity_poly.type
_entity_poly.pdbx_seq_one_letter_code
_entity_poly.pdbx_strand_id
1 'polypeptide(L)'
;MAKTRLIFGIVAALSATLAKFVHEICPYPLIDEIFHIPATQRYCEGNFAYWDPKITTPPGPYLLATGILKFLNVFKPTECDTKNIRMTNAFLFPILFYVLTEFCAHLHGRPKSNSMRALAVATFPLTVTFSVLFYTDMSSLLVLLLFTSSLFRGNVVLASLFAMLSLFFRQTNIVWLFFTSCISFLFSNSTTGQAIRAIEFRVAISDRQNRHFRIGVGNFSDRPESGKISQIRQANHNQFNDAT
;
A
#
# COMPACT_ATOMS: atom_id res chain seq x y z
N MET A 1 -9.95 8.04 14.00
CA MET A 1 -8.70 8.76 14.35
C MET A 1 -7.92 8.08 15.47
N ALA A 2 -8.50 7.83 16.66
CA ALA A 2 -7.80 7.16 17.77
C ALA A 2 -7.19 5.79 17.39
N LYS A 3 -7.97 4.92 16.73
CA LYS A 3 -7.49 3.61 16.24
C LYS A 3 -6.29 3.73 15.28
N THR A 4 -6.30 4.68 14.35
CA THR A 4 -5.19 4.90 13.40
C THR A 4 -3.92 5.33 14.13
N ARG A 5 -4.04 6.23 15.12
CA ARG A 5 -2.88 6.67 15.94
C ARG A 5 -2.31 5.53 16.76
N LEU A 6 -3.16 4.67 17.32
CA LEU A 6 -2.73 3.47 18.03
C LEU A 6 -1.97 2.50 17.09
N ILE A 7 -2.53 2.20 15.92
CA ILE A 7 -1.88 1.33 14.93
C ILE A 7 -0.55 1.94 14.49
N PHE A 8 -0.50 3.24 14.24
CA PHE A 8 0.74 3.94 13.90
C PHE A 8 1.82 3.73 14.98
N GLY A 9 1.47 3.90 16.26
CA GLY A 9 2.40 3.67 17.36
C GLY A 9 2.92 2.23 17.41
N ILE A 10 2.04 1.25 17.18
CA ILE A 10 2.40 -0.17 17.10
C ILE A 10 3.34 -0.42 15.91
N VAL A 11 3.02 0.10 14.73
CA VAL A 11 3.85 -0.04 13.52
C VAL A 11 5.24 0.58 13.73
N ALA A 12 5.31 1.76 14.35
CA ALA A 12 6.58 2.41 14.65
C ALA A 12 7.44 1.57 15.62
N ALA A 13 6.85 1.07 16.71
CA ALA A 13 7.55 0.23 17.68
C ALA A 13 8.02 -1.10 17.06
N LEU A 14 7.17 -1.77 16.30
CA LEU A 14 7.51 -3.02 15.62
C LEU A 14 8.58 -2.82 14.55
N SER A 15 8.48 -1.77 13.73
CA SER A 15 9.47 -1.47 12.70
C SER A 15 10.85 -1.21 13.29
N ALA A 16 10.93 -0.38 14.35
CA ALA A 16 12.19 -0.14 15.05
C ALA A 16 12.78 -1.39 15.71
N THR A 17 11.92 -2.24 16.29
CA THR A 17 12.35 -3.49 16.94
C THR A 17 12.85 -4.49 15.90
N LEU A 18 12.13 -4.64 14.80
CA LEU A 18 12.50 -5.53 13.71
C LEU A 18 13.79 -5.08 13.02
N ALA A 19 13.96 -3.79 12.76
CA ALA A 19 15.19 -3.26 12.18
C ALA A 19 16.42 -3.53 13.06
N LYS A 20 16.28 -3.38 14.39
CA LYS A 20 17.34 -3.73 15.35
C LYS A 20 17.67 -5.23 15.30
N PHE A 21 16.64 -6.08 15.35
CA PHE A 21 16.81 -7.53 15.30
C PHE A 21 17.49 -7.99 14.00
N VAL A 22 17.06 -7.45 12.85
CA VAL A 22 17.67 -7.75 11.55
C VAL A 22 19.13 -7.31 11.50
N HIS A 23 19.46 -6.15 12.08
CA HIS A 23 20.84 -5.69 12.16
C HIS A 23 21.73 -6.57 13.04
N GLU A 24 21.21 -7.10 14.16
CA GLU A 24 21.96 -8.03 15.02
C GLU A 24 22.28 -9.35 14.29
N ILE A 25 21.37 -9.83 13.44
CA ILE A 25 21.59 -11.05 12.63
C ILE A 25 22.53 -10.78 11.45
N CYS A 26 22.36 -9.63 10.78
CA CYS A 26 23.11 -9.27 9.58
C CYS A 26 23.73 -7.87 9.77
N PRO A 27 24.86 -7.75 10.47
CA PRO A 27 25.46 -6.45 10.77
C PRO A 27 26.14 -5.82 9.55
N TYR A 28 26.52 -6.64 8.56
CA TYR A 28 27.15 -6.19 7.33
C TYR A 28 26.12 -5.69 6.29
N PRO A 29 26.51 -4.78 5.39
CA PRO A 29 25.65 -4.33 4.28
C PRO A 29 25.23 -5.49 3.37
N LEU A 30 23.94 -5.56 3.04
CA LEU A 30 23.37 -6.58 2.17
C LEU A 30 23.06 -6.04 0.77
N ILE A 31 23.54 -6.73 -0.28
CA ILE A 31 23.25 -6.47 -1.70
C ILE A 31 23.44 -4.97 -2.06
N ASP A 32 22.35 -4.20 -2.18
CA ASP A 32 22.40 -2.80 -2.63
C ASP A 32 22.97 -1.87 -1.55
N GLU A 33 22.88 -2.27 -0.27
CA GLU A 33 23.49 -1.54 0.83
C GLU A 33 25.02 -1.47 0.71
N ILE A 34 25.65 -2.42 0.01
CA ILE A 34 27.11 -2.43 -0.24
C ILE A 34 27.54 -1.14 -0.95
N PHE A 35 26.67 -0.58 -1.80
CA PHE A 35 26.94 0.68 -2.50
C PHE A 35 26.30 1.88 -1.78
N HIS A 36 25.07 1.72 -1.28
CA HIS A 36 24.29 2.83 -0.72
C HIS A 36 24.76 3.30 0.67
N ILE A 37 25.26 2.39 1.52
CA ILE A 37 25.76 2.76 2.84
C ILE A 37 27.04 3.60 2.72
N PRO A 38 28.10 3.16 2.00
CA PRO A 38 29.30 3.99 1.82
C PRO A 38 29.01 5.35 1.20
N ALA A 39 28.12 5.43 0.19
CA ALA A 39 27.72 6.70 -0.39
C ALA A 39 27.09 7.65 0.65
N THR A 40 26.20 7.13 1.49
CA THR A 40 25.56 7.90 2.56
C THR A 40 26.57 8.35 3.62
N GLN A 41 27.55 7.51 3.95
CA GLN A 41 28.63 7.85 4.88
C GLN A 41 29.48 9.02 4.37
N ARG A 42 29.84 9.03 3.09
CA ARG A 42 30.54 10.18 2.48
C ARG A 42 29.71 11.47 2.54
N TYR A 43 28.39 11.37 2.40
CA TYR A 43 27.51 12.53 2.51
C TYR A 43 27.40 13.03 3.96
N CYS A 44 27.42 12.12 4.93
CA CYS A 44 27.53 12.45 6.35
C CYS A 44 28.80 13.25 6.65
N GLU A 45 29.94 12.86 6.06
CA GLU A 45 31.23 13.58 6.11
C GLU A 45 31.23 14.93 5.37
N GLY A 46 30.16 15.26 4.64
CA GLY A 46 30.04 16.50 3.85
C GLY A 46 30.55 16.39 2.42
N ASN A 47 31.02 15.20 1.99
CA ASN A 47 31.42 14.96 0.62
C ASN A 47 30.20 14.57 -0.26
N PHE A 48 29.41 15.57 -0.61
CA PHE A 48 28.24 15.41 -1.49
C PHE A 48 28.61 15.18 -2.96
N ALA A 49 29.86 15.41 -3.34
CA ALA A 49 30.36 15.19 -4.71
C ALA A 49 30.81 13.75 -4.96
N TYR A 50 30.86 12.91 -3.92
CA TYR A 50 31.19 11.50 -4.06
C TYR A 50 30.15 10.77 -4.93
N TRP A 51 30.65 9.97 -5.89
CA TRP A 51 29.83 9.17 -6.78
C TRP A 51 30.51 7.81 -7.03
N ASP A 52 29.83 6.72 -6.72
CA ASP A 52 30.25 5.38 -7.10
C ASP A 52 29.73 5.07 -8.52
N PRO A 53 30.57 4.70 -9.49
CA PRO A 53 30.15 4.38 -10.86
C PRO A 53 29.10 3.25 -10.97
N LYS A 54 28.93 2.42 -9.93
CA LYS A 54 27.94 1.34 -9.88
C LYS A 54 26.57 1.82 -9.40
N ILE A 55 26.48 3.02 -8.84
CA ILE A 55 25.21 3.61 -8.43
C ILE A 55 24.61 4.36 -9.62
N THR A 56 23.40 3.97 -10.03
CA THR A 56 22.57 4.77 -10.96
C THR A 56 21.47 5.53 -10.22
N THR A 57 21.37 5.34 -8.90
CA THR A 57 20.37 5.99 -8.06
C THR A 57 20.77 7.45 -7.80
N PRO A 58 19.89 8.43 -8.04
CA PRO A 58 20.20 9.83 -7.75
C PRO A 58 20.36 10.08 -6.23
N PRO A 59 20.88 11.26 -5.81
CA PRO A 59 21.39 11.45 -4.45
C PRO A 59 20.32 11.63 -3.36
N GLY A 60 19.04 11.71 -3.71
CA GLY A 60 17.94 12.00 -2.79
C GLY A 60 17.84 11.10 -1.57
N PRO A 61 17.99 9.76 -1.67
CA PRO A 61 17.95 8.87 -0.51
C PRO A 61 19.09 9.16 0.48
N TYR A 62 20.29 9.46 -0.03
CA TYR A 62 21.47 9.73 0.78
C TYR A 62 21.34 11.09 1.47
N LEU A 63 20.90 12.12 0.75
CA LEU A 63 20.63 13.44 1.31
C LEU A 63 19.56 13.38 2.41
N LEU A 64 18.47 12.62 2.18
CA LEU A 64 17.41 12.43 3.16
C LEU A 64 17.95 11.74 4.43
N ALA A 65 18.65 10.62 4.27
CA ALA A 65 19.22 9.87 5.39
C ALA A 65 20.23 10.73 6.18
N THR A 66 21.18 11.37 5.49
CA THR A 66 22.14 12.29 6.11
C THR A 66 21.43 13.44 6.84
N GLY A 67 20.37 14.02 6.27
CA GLY A 67 19.60 15.08 6.91
C GLY A 67 18.92 14.61 8.21
N ILE A 68 18.28 13.44 8.18
CA ILE A 68 17.66 12.83 9.37
C ILE A 68 18.72 12.57 10.44
N LEU A 69 19.85 11.95 10.08
CA LEU A 69 20.91 11.61 11.03
C LEU A 69 21.57 12.87 11.63
N LYS A 70 21.87 13.89 10.82
CA LYS A 70 22.43 15.16 11.31
C LYS A 70 21.45 15.87 12.23
N PHE A 71 20.15 15.85 11.92
CA PHE A 71 19.12 16.39 12.81
C PHE A 71 19.07 15.66 14.15
N LEU A 72 19.09 14.32 14.14
CA LEU A 72 19.13 13.52 15.37
C LEU A 72 20.41 13.76 16.17
N ASN A 73 21.55 13.93 15.50
CA ASN A 73 22.83 14.22 16.12
C ASN A 73 22.84 15.52 16.94
N VAL A 74 21.94 16.48 16.65
CA VAL A 74 21.76 17.70 17.45
C VAL A 74 21.22 17.40 18.84
N PHE A 75 20.35 16.38 18.97
CA PHE A 75 19.72 16.01 20.25
C PHE A 75 20.48 14.92 20.99
N LYS A 76 21.09 13.99 20.25
CA LYS A 76 21.84 12.86 20.80
C LYS A 76 22.93 12.45 19.83
N PRO A 77 24.19 12.27 20.28
CA PRO A 77 25.28 11.76 19.44
C PRO A 77 24.82 10.53 18.65
N THR A 78 24.80 10.67 17.32
CA THR A 78 24.30 9.69 16.36
C THR A 78 25.30 9.58 15.24
N GLU A 79 25.99 8.44 15.19
CA GLU A 79 26.98 8.15 14.17
C GLU A 79 26.31 7.74 12.85
N CYS A 80 26.99 7.96 11.73
CA CYS A 80 26.53 7.54 10.41
C CYS A 80 27.00 6.11 10.12
N ASP A 81 26.63 5.16 10.98
CA ASP A 81 26.93 3.74 10.81
C ASP A 81 25.78 3.01 10.09
N THR A 82 26.02 1.77 9.68
CA THR A 82 25.02 0.91 9.01
C THR A 82 23.71 0.84 9.79
N LYS A 83 23.79 0.75 11.12
CA LYS A 83 22.64 0.64 12.00
C LYS A 83 21.77 1.89 11.93
N ASN A 84 22.34 3.07 12.16
CA ASN A 84 21.58 4.32 12.17
C ASN A 84 21.07 4.68 10.77
N ILE A 85 21.83 4.36 9.72
CA ILE A 85 21.37 4.49 8.33
C ILE A 85 20.14 3.59 8.08
N ARG A 86 20.15 2.31 8.49
CA ARG A 86 18.93 1.46 8.40
C ARG A 86 17.76 2.01 9.21
N MET A 87 18.04 2.59 10.38
CA MET A 87 17.01 3.21 11.21
C MET A 87 16.31 4.38 10.53
N THR A 88 16.89 5.04 9.52
CA THR A 88 16.16 6.05 8.75
C THR A 88 15.01 5.43 7.95
N ASN A 89 15.20 4.26 7.35
CA ASN A 89 14.10 3.56 6.66
C ASN A 89 13.03 3.06 7.63
N ALA A 90 13.45 2.53 8.79
CA ALA A 90 12.53 2.12 9.85
C ALA A 90 11.70 3.31 10.38
N PHE A 91 12.29 4.49 10.44
CA PHE A 91 11.59 5.74 10.78
C PHE A 91 10.59 6.19 9.69
N LEU A 92 10.93 6.02 8.41
CA LEU A 92 10.03 6.35 7.30
C LEU A 92 8.83 5.41 7.18
N PHE A 93 8.93 4.17 7.67
CA PHE A 93 7.88 3.16 7.55
C PHE A 93 6.53 3.51 8.21
N PRO A 94 6.46 3.95 9.47
CA PRO A 94 5.20 4.40 10.05
C PRO A 94 4.64 5.64 9.32
N ILE A 95 5.49 6.50 8.75
CA ILE A 95 5.06 7.64 7.92
C ILE A 95 4.41 7.15 6.64
N LEU A 96 5.03 6.17 5.95
CA LEU A 96 4.45 5.51 4.78
C LEU A 96 3.07 4.90 5.12
N PHE A 97 2.96 4.17 6.23
CA PHE A 97 1.69 3.62 6.70
C PHE A 97 0.61 4.70 6.89
N TYR A 98 0.98 5.84 7.48
CA TYR A 98 0.06 6.95 7.67
C TYR A 98 -0.42 7.53 6.33
N VAL A 99 0.51 7.78 5.40
CA VAL A 99 0.19 8.28 4.05
C VAL A 99 -0.69 7.28 3.29
N LEU A 100 -0.40 5.98 3.38
CA LEU A 100 -1.23 4.92 2.80
C LEU A 100 -2.64 4.91 3.39
N THR A 101 -2.79 5.16 4.69
CA THR A 101 -4.11 5.23 5.33
C THR A 101 -4.94 6.39 4.77
N GLU A 102 -4.31 7.56 4.59
CA GLU A 102 -4.93 8.73 3.97
C GLU A 102 -5.25 8.49 2.49
N PHE A 103 -4.37 7.80 1.77
CA PHE A 103 -4.58 7.42 0.37
C PHE A 103 -5.76 6.46 0.21
N CYS A 104 -5.83 5.40 1.03
CA CYS A 104 -6.99 4.51 1.06
C CYS A 104 -8.29 5.25 1.41
N ALA A 105 -8.23 6.25 2.31
CA ALA A 105 -9.38 7.06 2.66
C ALA A 105 -9.85 7.96 1.52
N HIS A 106 -8.92 8.43 0.68
CA HIS A 106 -9.26 9.16 -0.52
C HIS A 106 -9.92 8.27 -1.58
N LEU A 107 -9.39 7.05 -1.81
CA LEU A 107 -9.90 6.13 -2.82
C LEU A 107 -11.24 5.46 -2.46
N HIS A 108 -11.41 5.07 -1.19
CA HIS A 108 -12.57 4.27 -0.76
C HIS A 108 -13.55 5.03 0.14
N GLY A 109 -13.31 6.33 0.38
CA GLY A 109 -14.08 7.13 1.34
C GLY A 109 -13.69 6.86 2.79
N ARG A 110 -14.64 6.98 3.73
CA ARG A 110 -14.39 6.79 5.18
C ARG A 110 -14.88 5.44 5.75
N PRO A 111 -14.57 4.26 5.17
CA PRO A 111 -14.88 3.01 5.86
C PRO A 111 -14.00 2.88 7.12
N LYS A 112 -14.55 2.24 8.17
CA LYS A 112 -13.84 1.96 9.43
C LYS A 112 -12.57 1.11 9.27
N SER A 113 -12.28 0.62 8.06
CA SER A 113 -11.21 -0.33 7.74
C SER A 113 -10.03 0.22 6.92
N ASN A 114 -9.97 1.52 6.61
CA ASN A 114 -8.86 2.09 5.82
C ASN A 114 -7.48 1.81 6.43
N SER A 115 -7.35 1.95 7.75
CA SER A 115 -6.08 1.64 8.45
C SER A 115 -5.70 0.17 8.33
N MET A 116 -6.67 -0.75 8.22
CA MET A 116 -6.38 -2.19 8.03
C MET A 116 -5.98 -2.49 6.60
N ARG A 117 -6.59 -1.83 5.61
CA ARG A 117 -6.18 -1.93 4.20
C ARG A 117 -4.76 -1.41 4.00
N ALA A 118 -4.49 -0.22 4.54
CA ALA A 118 -3.16 0.37 4.54
C ALA A 118 -2.15 -0.51 5.27
N LEU A 119 -2.54 -1.11 6.41
CA LEU A 119 -1.67 -2.05 7.12
C LEU A 119 -1.36 -3.27 6.25
N ALA A 120 -2.36 -3.89 5.62
CA ALA A 120 -2.15 -5.05 4.74
C ALA A 120 -1.19 -4.74 3.57
N VAL A 121 -1.29 -3.56 2.97
CA VAL A 121 -0.37 -3.10 1.90
C VAL A 121 1.02 -2.81 2.47
N ALA A 122 1.11 -2.11 3.61
CA ALA A 122 2.39 -1.77 4.24
C ALA A 122 3.14 -3.01 4.73
N THR A 123 2.43 -4.03 5.23
CA THR A 123 3.02 -5.31 5.68
C THR A 123 3.27 -6.28 4.54
N PHE A 124 3.12 -5.86 3.28
CA PHE A 124 3.54 -6.68 2.16
C PHE A 124 5.04 -7.02 2.31
N PRO A 125 5.46 -8.29 2.10
CA PRO A 125 6.81 -8.73 2.45
C PRO A 125 7.93 -7.83 1.89
N LEU A 126 7.82 -7.39 0.64
CA LEU A 126 8.82 -6.50 0.04
C LEU A 126 8.91 -5.14 0.75
N THR A 127 7.79 -4.53 1.10
CA THR A 127 7.77 -3.23 1.79
C THR A 127 8.42 -3.36 3.18
N VAL A 128 8.14 -4.45 3.89
CA VAL A 128 8.78 -4.73 5.19
C VAL A 128 10.29 -4.91 5.03
N THR A 129 10.74 -5.69 4.04
CA THR A 129 12.18 -5.84 3.74
C THR A 129 12.85 -4.50 3.46
N PHE A 130 12.24 -3.64 2.63
CA PHE A 130 12.79 -2.32 2.32
C PHE A 130 12.75 -1.34 3.51
N SER A 131 11.89 -1.58 4.50
CA SER A 131 11.84 -0.76 5.71
C SER A 131 12.93 -1.08 6.73
N VAL A 132 13.45 -2.33 6.74
CA VAL A 132 14.43 -2.79 7.75
C VAL A 132 15.87 -2.74 7.23
N LEU A 133 16.04 -2.76 5.91
CA LEU A 133 17.31 -2.55 5.21
C LEU A 133 17.32 -1.16 4.57
N PHE A 134 18.50 -0.61 4.29
CA PHE A 134 18.66 0.70 3.64
C PHE A 134 18.49 0.63 2.12
N TYR A 135 17.30 0.21 1.69
CA TYR A 135 16.88 0.23 0.29
C TYR A 135 16.25 1.57 -0.06
N THR A 136 16.60 2.10 -1.23
CA THR A 136 16.14 3.42 -1.68
C THR A 136 14.67 3.44 -2.10
N ASP A 137 14.07 2.25 -2.30
CA ASP A 137 12.65 2.07 -2.61
C ASP A 137 11.71 2.59 -1.52
N MET A 138 12.13 2.55 -0.26
CA MET A 138 11.31 2.98 0.87
C MET A 138 10.97 4.47 0.81
N SER A 139 11.98 5.32 0.64
CA SER A 139 11.81 6.77 0.51
C SER A 139 11.24 7.16 -0.86
N SER A 140 11.61 6.42 -1.92
CA SER A 140 11.04 6.58 -3.26
C SER A 140 9.52 6.37 -3.28
N LEU A 141 9.03 5.28 -2.69
CA LEU A 141 7.60 4.95 -2.60
C LEU A 141 6.83 6.01 -1.79
N LEU A 142 7.40 6.48 -0.69
CA LEU A 142 6.79 7.52 0.14
C LEU A 142 6.54 8.80 -0.68
N VAL A 143 7.55 9.28 -1.40
CA VAL A 143 7.43 10.52 -2.20
C VAL A 143 6.47 10.33 -3.38
N LEU A 144 6.46 9.16 -4.04
CA LEU A 144 5.50 8.84 -5.08
C LEU A 144 4.04 8.83 -4.58
N LEU A 145 3.81 8.32 -3.37
CA LEU A 145 2.47 8.35 -2.76
C LEU A 145 2.05 9.77 -2.37
N LEU A 146 2.98 10.61 -1.91
CA LEU A 146 2.72 12.02 -1.64
C LEU A 146 2.38 12.79 -2.92
N PHE A 147 3.12 12.54 -4.01
CA PHE A 147 2.81 13.05 -5.35
C PHE A 147 1.39 12.64 -5.78
N THR A 148 1.11 11.34 -5.78
CA THR A 148 -0.17 10.79 -6.22
C THR A 148 -1.33 11.34 -5.38
N SER A 149 -1.16 11.39 -4.05
CA SER A 149 -2.18 11.93 -3.13
C SER A 149 -2.43 13.41 -3.36
N SER A 150 -1.39 14.20 -3.64
CA SER A 150 -1.51 15.64 -3.92
C SER A 150 -2.20 15.89 -5.24
N LEU A 151 -1.86 15.10 -6.26
CA LEU A 151 -2.45 15.19 -7.60
C LEU A 151 -3.95 14.86 -7.56
N PHE A 152 -4.34 13.76 -6.90
CA PHE A 152 -5.76 13.38 -6.81
C PHE A 152 -6.59 14.32 -5.93
N ARG A 153 -5.96 15.04 -5.00
CA ARG A 153 -6.60 16.15 -4.27
C ARG A 153 -6.72 17.45 -5.10
N GLY A 154 -6.24 17.46 -6.34
CA GLY A 154 -6.27 18.62 -7.22
C GLY A 154 -5.21 19.69 -6.91
N ASN A 155 -4.30 19.43 -5.96
CA ASN A 155 -3.22 20.37 -5.64
C ASN A 155 -2.02 20.12 -6.57
N VAL A 156 -2.09 20.71 -7.77
CA VAL A 156 -1.09 20.52 -8.83
C VAL A 156 0.28 21.05 -8.41
N VAL A 157 0.34 22.18 -7.67
CA VAL A 157 1.61 22.75 -7.21
C VAL A 157 2.35 21.77 -6.31
N LEU A 158 1.67 21.26 -5.29
CA LEU A 158 2.27 20.30 -4.36
C LEU A 158 2.60 18.97 -5.06
N ALA A 159 1.75 18.54 -5.99
CA ALA A 159 2.04 17.38 -6.83
C ALA A 159 3.32 17.57 -7.65
N SER A 160 3.49 18.71 -8.34
CA SER A 160 4.70 19.00 -9.12
C SER A 160 5.96 19.03 -8.26
N LEU A 161 5.87 19.58 -7.04
CA LEU A 161 6.99 19.58 -6.09
C LEU A 161 7.40 18.15 -5.69
N PHE A 162 6.42 17.30 -5.33
CA PHE A 162 6.72 15.90 -5.01
C PHE A 162 7.13 15.09 -6.23
N ALA A 163 6.61 15.39 -7.42
CA ALA A 163 7.02 14.75 -8.66
C ALA A 163 8.50 15.03 -8.95
N MET A 164 8.91 16.30 -8.89
CA MET A 164 10.30 16.70 -9.03
C MET A 164 11.17 16.06 -7.95
N LEU A 165 10.74 16.10 -6.68
CA LEU A 165 11.46 15.47 -5.59
C LEU A 165 11.65 13.96 -5.82
N SER A 166 10.62 13.26 -6.31
CA SER A 166 10.67 11.81 -6.54
C SER A 166 11.78 11.40 -7.52
N LEU A 167 12.13 12.26 -8.47
CA LEU A 167 13.20 12.00 -9.44
C LEU A 167 14.59 12.02 -8.81
N PHE A 168 14.77 12.72 -7.69
CA PHE A 168 15.99 12.64 -6.88
C PHE A 168 16.10 11.31 -6.10
N PHE A 169 15.00 10.57 -5.95
CA PHE A 169 15.03 9.27 -5.27
C PHE A 169 15.31 8.13 -6.25
N ARG A 170 14.64 8.11 -7.41
CA ARG A 170 14.90 7.12 -8.46
C ARG A 170 14.57 7.67 -9.84
N GLN A 171 15.44 7.38 -10.81
CA GLN A 171 15.19 7.67 -12.23
C GLN A 171 13.93 6.96 -12.76
N THR A 172 13.66 5.73 -12.29
CA THR A 172 12.52 4.91 -12.72
C THR A 172 11.17 5.51 -12.30
N ASN A 173 11.15 6.47 -11.38
CA ASN A 173 9.93 7.14 -10.95
C ASN A 173 9.24 7.90 -12.09
N ILE A 174 9.97 8.30 -13.13
CA ILE A 174 9.41 8.99 -14.29
C ILE A 174 8.24 8.21 -14.93
N VAL A 175 8.30 6.88 -14.92
CA VAL A 175 7.24 6.01 -15.46
C VAL A 175 5.96 6.15 -14.64
N TRP A 176 6.09 6.14 -13.30
CA TRP A 176 4.95 6.28 -12.40
C TRP A 176 4.36 7.70 -12.41
N LEU A 177 5.20 8.72 -12.52
CA LEU A 177 4.76 10.10 -12.69
C LEU A 177 3.92 10.26 -13.95
N PHE A 178 4.40 9.73 -15.08
CA PHE A 178 3.69 9.75 -16.35
C PHE A 178 2.37 9.00 -16.25
N PHE A 179 2.41 7.74 -15.78
CA PHE A 179 1.22 6.90 -15.63
C PHE A 179 0.12 7.59 -14.81
N THR A 180 0.44 8.03 -13.59
CA THR A 180 -0.53 8.65 -12.69
C THR A 180 -1.06 9.98 -13.24
N SER A 181 -0.21 10.77 -13.91
CA SER A 181 -0.62 12.03 -14.55
C SER A 181 -1.58 11.79 -15.71
N CYS A 182 -1.33 10.79 -16.56
CA CYS A 182 -2.22 10.40 -17.63
C CYS A 182 -3.59 9.95 -17.10
N ILE A 183 -3.60 9.12 -16.05
CA ILE A 183 -4.83 8.70 -15.37
C ILE A 183 -5.59 9.93 -14.84
N SER A 184 -4.93 10.80 -14.09
CA SER A 184 -5.56 12.01 -13.55
C SER A 184 -6.16 12.90 -14.66
N PHE A 185 -5.42 13.11 -15.75
CA PHE A 185 -5.88 13.89 -16.90
C PHE A 185 -7.11 13.27 -17.58
N LEU A 186 -7.07 11.96 -17.87
CA LEU A 186 -8.19 11.24 -18.49
C LEU A 186 -9.46 11.33 -17.65
N PHE A 187 -9.34 11.17 -16.32
CA PHE A 187 -10.50 11.20 -15.42
C PHE A 187 -10.99 12.61 -15.05
N SER A 188 -10.14 13.64 -15.20
CA SER A 188 -10.48 15.05 -14.96
C SER A 188 -11.25 15.68 -16.12
N ASN A 189 -10.83 15.43 -17.37
CA ASN A 189 -11.22 16.29 -18.50
C ASN A 189 -12.02 15.61 -19.63
N SER A 190 -12.38 14.33 -19.53
CA SER A 190 -12.98 13.65 -20.68
C SER A 190 -14.37 13.07 -20.43
N THR A 191 -15.24 13.22 -21.44
CA THR A 191 -16.44 12.42 -21.69
C THR A 191 -16.14 10.92 -21.56
N THR A 192 -14.91 10.51 -21.88
CA THR A 192 -14.35 9.16 -21.68
C THR A 192 -14.26 8.77 -20.20
N GLY A 193 -13.85 9.67 -19.30
CA GLY A 193 -13.83 9.43 -17.85
C GLY A 193 -15.24 9.24 -17.28
N GLN A 194 -16.24 9.95 -17.83
CA GLN A 194 -17.65 9.71 -17.50
C GLN A 194 -18.14 8.37 -18.06
N ALA A 195 -17.76 8.01 -19.29
CA ALA A 195 -18.10 6.72 -19.90
C ALA A 195 -17.47 5.53 -19.16
N ILE A 196 -16.20 5.62 -18.74
CA ILE A 196 -15.52 4.60 -17.94
C ILE A 196 -16.21 4.44 -16.58
N ARG A 197 -16.52 5.55 -15.88
CA ARG A 197 -17.28 5.49 -14.63
C ARG A 197 -18.67 4.86 -14.83
N ALA A 198 -19.33 5.14 -15.95
CA ALA A 198 -20.62 4.54 -16.28
C ALA A 198 -20.51 3.03 -16.58
N ILE A 199 -19.43 2.60 -17.24
CA ILE A 199 -19.15 1.17 -17.50
C ILE A 199 -18.80 0.47 -16.18
N GLU A 200 -17.90 1.00 -15.37
CA GLU A 200 -17.57 0.45 -14.04
C GLU A 200 -18.80 0.34 -13.16
N PHE A 201 -19.67 1.34 -13.16
CA PHE A 201 -20.94 1.31 -12.42
C PHE A 201 -21.87 0.19 -12.92
N ARG A 202 -22.00 0.01 -14.24
CA ARG A 202 -22.79 -1.07 -14.84
C ARG A 202 -22.20 -2.45 -14.54
N VAL A 203 -20.88 -2.60 -14.60
CA VAL A 203 -20.17 -3.84 -14.25
C VAL A 203 -20.36 -4.17 -12.77
N ALA A 204 -20.23 -3.17 -11.88
CA ALA A 204 -20.44 -3.36 -10.44
C ALA A 204 -21.90 -3.77 -10.12
N ILE A 205 -22.89 -3.21 -10.82
CA ILE A 205 -24.29 -3.65 -10.71
C ILE A 205 -24.46 -5.09 -11.20
N SER A 206 -23.88 -5.42 -12.35
CA SER A 206 -23.94 -6.78 -12.91
C SER A 206 -23.30 -7.80 -11.97
N ASP A 207 -22.16 -7.48 -11.36
CA ASP A 207 -21.48 -8.35 -10.40
C ASP A 207 -22.28 -8.49 -9.09
N ARG A 208 -22.95 -7.42 -8.64
CA ARG A 208 -23.86 -7.45 -7.49
C ARG A 208 -25.11 -8.29 -7.77
N GLN A 209 -25.73 -8.16 -8.94
CA GLN A 209 -26.85 -8.99 -9.37
C GLN A 209 -26.43 -10.46 -9.48
N ASN A 210 -25.27 -10.76 -10.07
CA ASN A 210 -24.76 -12.13 -10.17
C ASN A 210 -24.44 -12.74 -8.79
N ARG A 211 -23.94 -11.95 -7.83
CA ARG A 211 -23.80 -12.40 -6.43
C ARG A 211 -25.14 -12.70 -5.78
N HIS A 212 -26.15 -11.84 -5.96
CA HIS A 212 -27.50 -12.10 -5.45
C HIS A 212 -28.16 -13.31 -6.12
N PHE A 213 -27.92 -13.53 -7.42
CA PHE A 213 -28.37 -14.72 -8.14
C PHE A 213 -27.68 -15.98 -7.62
N ARG A 214 -26.36 -15.97 -7.40
CA ARG A 214 -25.65 -17.11 -6.77
C ARG A 214 -26.17 -17.42 -5.36
N ILE A 215 -26.52 -16.41 -4.56
CA ILE A 215 -27.10 -16.61 -3.23
C ILE A 215 -28.56 -17.07 -3.32
N GLY A 216 -29.32 -16.63 -4.33
CA GLY A 216 -30.71 -17.05 -4.56
C GLY A 216 -30.85 -18.43 -5.21
N VAL A 217 -29.84 -18.89 -5.95
CA VAL A 217 -29.78 -20.24 -6.55
C VAL A 217 -29.10 -21.24 -5.61
N GLY A 218 -28.29 -20.78 -4.66
CA GLY A 218 -27.77 -21.56 -3.55
C GLY A 218 -28.84 -21.86 -2.51
N ASN A 219 -29.89 -22.60 -2.90
CA ASN A 219 -30.77 -23.44 -2.07
C ASN A 219 -31.95 -24.05 -2.85
N PHE A 220 -31.86 -24.21 -4.18
CA PHE A 220 -32.92 -24.88 -4.97
C PHE A 220 -32.59 -26.33 -5.38
N SER A 221 -31.46 -26.89 -4.94
CA SER A 221 -31.05 -28.26 -5.30
C SER A 221 -31.27 -29.32 -4.20
N ASP A 222 -31.70 -28.94 -3.00
CA ASP A 222 -31.88 -29.87 -1.87
C ASP A 222 -33.34 -29.98 -1.40
N ARG A 223 -34.29 -30.05 -2.35
CA ARG A 223 -35.60 -30.65 -2.06
C ARG A 223 -35.66 -32.03 -2.73
N PRO A 224 -35.76 -33.13 -1.96
CA PRO A 224 -36.17 -34.39 -2.54
C PRO A 224 -37.66 -34.28 -2.89
N GLU A 225 -37.97 -33.90 -4.13
CA GLU A 225 -39.26 -34.19 -4.75
C GLU A 225 -39.33 -35.68 -5.12
N SER A 226 -39.47 -36.53 -4.10
CA SER A 226 -40.01 -37.88 -4.31
C SER A 226 -40.51 -38.43 -2.97
N GLY A 227 -41.82 -38.37 -2.72
CA GLY A 227 -42.38 -39.08 -1.56
C GLY A 227 -43.76 -38.67 -1.06
N LYS A 228 -44.39 -37.60 -1.57
CA LYS A 228 -45.71 -37.16 -1.05
C LYS A 228 -46.86 -37.16 -2.06
N ILE A 229 -46.65 -37.59 -3.30
CA ILE A 229 -47.74 -37.75 -4.29
C ILE A 229 -48.29 -39.19 -4.31
N SER A 230 -47.55 -40.19 -3.79
CA SER A 230 -48.03 -41.58 -3.71
C SER A 230 -48.95 -41.87 -2.52
N GLN A 231 -48.90 -41.09 -1.43
CA GLN A 231 -49.76 -41.33 -0.26
C GLN A 231 -51.15 -40.68 -0.37
N ILE A 232 -51.33 -39.65 -1.21
CA ILE A 232 -52.64 -39.03 -1.44
C ILE A 232 -53.50 -39.86 -2.42
N ARG A 233 -52.87 -40.69 -3.26
CA ARG A 233 -53.59 -41.57 -4.20
C ARG A 233 -54.08 -42.88 -3.58
N GLN A 234 -53.47 -43.35 -2.49
CA GLN A 234 -53.90 -44.56 -1.77
C GLN A 234 -54.98 -44.28 -0.69
N ALA A 235 -55.09 -43.05 -0.18
CA ALA A 235 -56.16 -42.69 0.75
C ALA A 235 -57.53 -42.51 0.08
N ASN A 236 -57.57 -42.15 -1.21
CA ASN A 236 -58.83 -41.94 -1.95
C ASN A 236 -59.39 -43.21 -2.63
N HIS A 237 -58.66 -44.33 -2.65
CA HIS A 237 -59.18 -45.59 -3.21
C HIS A 237 -59.83 -46.51 -2.15
N ASN A 238 -59.53 -46.30 -0.85
CA ASN A 238 -60.11 -47.11 0.23
C ASN A 238 -61.34 -46.47 0.90
N GLN A 239 -61.81 -45.30 0.42
CA GLN A 239 -63.05 -44.67 0.91
C GLN A 239 -64.27 -44.88 0.00
N PHE A 240 -64.14 -45.67 -1.07
CA PHE A 240 -65.23 -45.91 -2.03
C PHE A 240 -65.73 -47.37 -2.10
N ASN A 241 -65.32 -48.23 -1.16
CA ASN A 241 -65.75 -49.64 -1.11
C ASN A 241 -66.42 -50.08 0.20
N ASP A 242 -66.70 -49.16 1.14
CA ASP A 242 -67.45 -49.46 2.38
C ASP A 242 -68.84 -48.77 2.42
N ALA A 243 -69.44 -48.56 1.25
CA ALA A 243 -70.82 -48.06 1.11
C ALA A 243 -71.59 -48.83 0.02
N THR A 244 -71.69 -50.15 0.19
CA THR A 244 -72.79 -51.01 -0.29
C THR A 244 -72.80 -52.30 0.52
#